data_AF-A0ABD1GI99-F1
#
_entry.id   AF-A0ABD1GI99-F1
#
_cell.length_a   1.000
_cell.length_b   1.000
_cell.length_c   1.000
_cell.angle_alpha   90.00
_cell.angle_beta   90.00
_cell.angle_gamma   90.00
#
_symmetry.space_group_name_H-M   'P 1'
#
loop_
_entity.id
_entity.type
_entity.pdbx_description
1 polymer ?
#
loop_
_entity_poly.entity_id
_entity_poly.type
_entity_poly.pdbx_seq_one_letter_code
_entity_poly.pdbx_strand_id
1 'polypeptide(L)'
;MRGVGGPLLCISDLLSDVGEESSGSPHDHASPPDAADVSKLPASEIPKLFQEKFNELKGALEGDDHSWTALTLKLCAALETANKLVDSTDSHVASLSEKVEELERIVTRRDSAITEAKAIQDSSGL
;
A
#
# COMPACT_ATOMS: atom_id res chain seq x y z
N MET A 1 -24.65 -54.15 15.28
CA MET A 1 -24.09 -53.07 14.43
C MET A 1 -22.79 -52.62 15.07
N ARG A 2 -21.63 -53.14 14.62
CA ARG A 2 -20.33 -52.67 15.10
C ARG A 2 -20.01 -51.39 14.34
N GLY A 3 -20.32 -50.24 14.93
CA GLY A 3 -19.85 -48.95 14.43
C GLY A 3 -18.34 -48.89 14.62
N VAL A 4 -17.59 -48.92 13.54
CA VAL A 4 -16.13 -48.71 13.56
C VAL A 4 -15.93 -47.20 13.66
N GLY A 5 -15.82 -46.68 14.87
CA GLY A 5 -15.36 -45.32 15.12
C GLY A 5 -13.85 -45.28 14.91
N GLY A 6 -13.40 -44.73 13.79
CA GLY A 6 -11.99 -44.46 13.56
C GLY A 6 -11.45 -43.44 14.59
N PRO A 7 -10.11 -43.29 14.69
CA PRO A 7 -9.51 -42.29 15.57
C PRO A 7 -10.04 -40.90 15.23
N LEU A 8 -10.44 -40.14 16.25
CA LEU A 8 -10.80 -38.73 16.08
C LEU A 8 -9.54 -37.99 15.64
N LEU A 9 -9.66 -37.22 14.55
CA LEU A 9 -8.58 -36.35 14.07
C LEU A 9 -8.20 -35.36 15.19
N CYS A 10 -6.90 -35.22 15.44
CA CYS A 10 -6.39 -34.26 16.41
C CYS A 10 -6.57 -32.84 15.85
N ILE A 11 -6.63 -31.84 16.73
CA ILE A 11 -6.63 -30.42 16.33
C ILE A 11 -5.43 -30.12 15.40
N SER A 12 -4.30 -30.81 15.59
CA SER A 12 -3.13 -30.75 14.72
C SER A 12 -3.39 -31.24 13.29
N ASP A 13 -4.23 -32.27 13.10
CA ASP A 13 -4.57 -32.80 11.77
C ASP A 13 -5.55 -31.87 11.02
N LEU A 14 -6.30 -31.05 11.75
CA LEU A 14 -7.22 -30.06 11.19
C LEU A 14 -6.52 -28.76 10.79
N LEU A 15 -5.43 -28.42 11.48
CA LEU A 15 -4.66 -27.19 11.26
C LEU A 15 -3.48 -27.37 10.30
N SER A 16 -3.22 -28.58 9.79
CA SER A 16 -2.13 -28.85 8.84
C SER A 16 -2.21 -28.00 7.58
N ASP A 17 -3.43 -27.74 7.11
CA ASP A 17 -3.68 -27.02 5.85
C ASP A 17 -3.66 -25.49 6.05
N VAL A 18 -3.69 -25.03 7.31
CA VAL A 18 -3.64 -23.60 7.70
C VAL A 18 -2.18 -23.17 7.85
N GLY A 19 -1.42 -23.25 6.76
CA GLY A 19 0.00 -22.90 6.79
C GLY A 19 0.80 -23.32 5.56
N GLU A 20 0.28 -24.23 4.73
CA GLU A 20 0.86 -24.50 3.43
C GLU A 20 0.50 -23.37 2.45
N GLU A 21 1.35 -22.34 2.43
CA GLU A 21 1.45 -21.47 1.27
C GLU A 21 1.73 -22.34 0.04
N SER A 22 0.81 -22.34 -0.92
CA SER A 22 0.97 -23.04 -2.17
C SER A 22 2.20 -22.48 -2.90
N SER A 23 3.32 -23.17 -2.79
CA SER A 23 4.55 -22.93 -3.56
C SER A 23 4.40 -23.41 -5.02
N GLY A 24 3.20 -23.24 -5.58
CA GLY A 24 2.80 -23.77 -6.88
C GLY A 24 2.10 -22.72 -7.74
N SER A 25 2.90 -21.95 -8.49
CA SER A 25 2.48 -21.02 -9.56
C SER A 25 1.62 -19.83 -9.11
N PRO A 26 1.67 -18.68 -9.82
CA PRO A 26 0.80 -17.55 -9.53
C PRO A 26 -0.62 -17.88 -9.97
N HIS A 27 -1.34 -18.67 -9.18
CA HIS A 27 -2.78 -18.63 -9.22
C HIS A 27 -3.17 -17.28 -8.65
N ASP A 28 -3.83 -16.49 -9.49
CA ASP A 28 -4.64 -15.35 -9.09
C ASP A 28 -5.38 -15.72 -7.81
N HIS A 29 -4.86 -15.29 -6.66
CA HIS A 29 -5.66 -15.15 -5.47
C HIS A 29 -6.71 -14.14 -5.90
N ALA A 30 -7.86 -14.66 -6.32
CA ALA A 30 -9.05 -13.87 -6.52
C ALA A 30 -9.24 -13.15 -5.20
N SER A 31 -8.83 -11.87 -5.19
CA SER A 31 -9.09 -10.97 -4.08
C SER A 31 -10.57 -11.18 -3.75
N PRO A 32 -10.94 -11.35 -2.47
CA PRO A 32 -12.35 -11.33 -2.12
C PRO A 32 -12.96 -10.12 -2.83
N PRO A 33 -14.13 -10.22 -3.47
CA PRO A 33 -14.61 -9.24 -4.44
C PRO A 33 -14.66 -7.79 -3.91
N ASP A 34 -14.60 -7.61 -2.59
CA ASP A 34 -14.50 -6.32 -1.90
C ASP A 34 -13.08 -5.73 -1.76
N ALA A 35 -12.01 -6.54 -1.76
CA ALA A 35 -10.64 -6.04 -1.54
C ALA A 35 -10.11 -5.22 -2.74
N ALA A 36 -10.67 -5.44 -3.93
CA ALA A 36 -10.34 -4.68 -5.14
C ALA A 36 -10.80 -3.21 -5.09
N ASP A 37 -11.69 -2.84 -4.15
CA ASP A 37 -12.24 -1.49 -4.08
C ASP A 37 -11.32 -0.50 -3.35
N VAL A 38 -10.50 -0.99 -2.41
CA VAL A 38 -9.61 -0.13 -1.60
C VAL A 38 -8.52 0.53 -2.44
N SER A 39 -8.01 -0.15 -3.47
CA SER A 39 -6.98 0.38 -4.36
C SER A 39 -7.46 1.53 -5.25
N LYS A 40 -8.77 1.78 -5.33
CA LYS A 40 -9.35 2.89 -6.11
C LYS A 40 -9.75 4.08 -5.25
N LEU A 41 -9.70 3.97 -3.94
CA LEU A 41 -10.05 5.07 -3.05
C LEU A 41 -8.97 6.16 -3.05
N PRO A 42 -9.34 7.44 -2.95
CA PRO A 42 -8.38 8.51 -2.76
C PRO A 42 -7.65 8.32 -1.42
N ALA A 43 -6.35 8.63 -1.42
CA ALA A 43 -5.47 8.51 -0.23
C ALA A 43 -6.05 9.16 1.04
N SER A 44 -6.80 10.26 0.87
CA SER A 44 -7.45 11.00 1.95
C SER A 44 -8.55 10.23 2.68
N GLU A 45 -9.12 9.20 2.06
CA GLU A 45 -10.20 8.40 2.64
C GLU A 45 -9.69 7.16 3.41
N ILE A 46 -8.42 6.80 3.26
CA ILE A 46 -7.79 5.65 3.92
C ILE A 46 -7.90 5.71 5.45
N PRO A 47 -7.63 6.85 6.14
CA PRO A 47 -7.76 6.90 7.59
C PRO A 47 -9.19 6.66 8.07
N LYS A 48 -10.17 7.17 7.32
CA LYS A 48 -11.60 6.98 7.61
C LYS A 48 -12.01 5.52 7.43
N LEU A 49 -11.59 4.91 6.32
CA LEU A 49 -11.83 3.49 6.03
C LEU A 49 -11.21 2.58 7.08
N PHE A 50 -9.97 2.85 7.49
CA PHE A 50 -9.29 2.11 8.55
C PHE A 50 -10.09 2.18 9.86
N GLN A 51 -10.51 3.37 10.27
CA GLN A 51 -11.28 3.56 11.49
C GLN A 51 -12.62 2.82 11.46
N GLU A 52 -13.32 2.85 10.32
CA GLU A 52 -14.57 2.13 10.11
C GLU A 52 -14.38 0.61 10.24
N LYS A 53 -13.39 0.05 9.54
CA LYS A 53 -13.09 -1.40 9.60
C LYS A 53 -12.57 -1.86 10.95
N PHE A 54 -11.81 -1.02 11.64
CA PHE A 54 -11.37 -1.31 13.01
C PHE A 54 -12.57 -1.36 13.98
N ASN A 55 -13.54 -0.45 13.83
CA ASN A 55 -14.74 -0.43 14.65
C ASN A 55 -15.65 -1.65 14.37
N GLU A 56 -15.81 -2.03 13.09
CA GLU A 56 -16.51 -3.27 12.70
C GLU A 56 -15.85 -4.50 13.34
N LEU A 57 -14.52 -4.60 13.27
CA LEU A 57 -13.75 -5.70 13.89
C LEU A 57 -13.94 -5.73 15.41
N LYS A 58 -13.89 -4.58 16.06
CA LYS A 58 -14.11 -4.48 17.51
C LYS A 58 -15.48 -5.01 17.90
N GLY A 59 -16.53 -4.66 17.15
CA GLY A 59 -17.88 -5.17 17.36
C GLY A 59 -17.97 -6.69 17.17
N ALA A 60 -17.32 -7.23 16.14
CA ALA A 60 -17.29 -8.66 15.88
C ALA A 60 -16.53 -9.46 16.96
N LEU A 61 -15.47 -8.89 17.56
CA LEU A 61 -14.72 -9.50 18.66
C LEU A 61 -15.50 -9.52 19.98
N GLU A 62 -16.46 -8.61 20.16
CA GLU A 62 -17.35 -8.58 21.33
C GLU A 62 -18.56 -9.53 21.14
N GLY A 63 -18.83 -9.98 19.91
CA GLY A 63 -19.89 -10.91 19.58
C GLY A 63 -19.45 -12.39 19.61
N ASP A 64 -20.43 -13.28 19.44
CA ASP A 64 -20.21 -14.74 19.38
C ASP A 64 -19.97 -15.25 17.94
N ASP A 65 -19.95 -14.37 16.94
CA ASP A 65 -19.77 -14.75 15.54
C ASP A 65 -18.29 -14.85 15.13
N HIS A 66 -18.01 -15.61 14.08
CA HIS A 66 -16.64 -15.79 13.56
C HIS A 66 -16.26 -14.75 12.49
N SER A 67 -17.05 -13.68 12.33
CA SER A 67 -16.81 -12.66 11.31
C SER A 67 -15.52 -11.87 11.56
N TRP A 68 -15.02 -11.87 12.82
CA TRP A 68 -13.76 -11.26 13.21
C TRP A 68 -12.57 -11.75 12.39
N THR A 69 -12.58 -13.01 11.93
CA THR A 69 -11.50 -13.58 11.10
C THR A 69 -11.43 -12.89 9.74
N ALA A 70 -12.57 -12.76 9.05
CA ALA A 70 -12.68 -12.07 7.78
C ALA A 70 -12.41 -10.56 7.92
N LEU A 71 -12.89 -9.94 9.01
CA LEU A 71 -12.63 -8.52 9.28
C LEU A 71 -11.16 -8.23 9.58
N THR A 72 -10.47 -9.14 10.28
CA THR A 72 -9.02 -9.04 10.52
C THR A 72 -8.25 -9.09 9.19
N LEU A 73 -8.58 -10.03 8.31
CA LEU A 73 -7.97 -10.11 6.98
C LEU A 73 -8.21 -8.85 6.15
N LYS A 74 -9.43 -8.30 6.17
CA LYS A 74 -9.76 -7.03 5.50
C LYS A 74 -8.93 -5.86 6.05
N LEU A 75 -8.73 -5.80 7.36
CA LEU A 75 -7.91 -4.77 8.00
C LEU A 75 -6.44 -4.89 7.59
N CYS A 76 -5.88 -6.11 7.61
CA CYS A 76 -4.51 -6.35 7.16
C CYS A 76 -4.30 -5.96 5.70
N ALA A 77 -5.23 -6.32 4.81
CA ALA A 77 -5.16 -5.93 3.39
C ALA A 77 -5.21 -4.41 3.21
N ALA A 78 -6.11 -3.71 3.92
CA ALA A 78 -6.18 -2.25 3.87
C ALA A 78 -4.88 -1.57 4.37
N LEU A 79 -4.28 -2.11 5.43
CA LEU A 79 -2.99 -1.63 5.94
C LEU A 79 -1.85 -1.86 4.94
N GLU A 80 -1.81 -3.01 4.27
CA GLU A 80 -0.81 -3.30 3.24
C GLU A 80 -0.96 -2.36 2.03
N THR A 81 -2.19 -2.08 1.60
CA THR A 81 -2.46 -1.10 0.53
C THR A 81 -2.01 0.30 0.95
N ALA A 82 -2.28 0.71 2.19
CA ALA A 82 -1.84 2.00 2.72
C ALA A 82 -0.30 2.09 2.73
N ASN A 83 0.40 1.02 3.14
CA ASN A 83 1.85 1.00 3.15
C ASN A 83 2.44 1.15 1.74
N LYS A 84 1.91 0.40 0.76
CA LYS A 84 2.31 0.53 -0.65
C LYS A 84 2.08 1.93 -1.21
N LEU A 85 1.02 2.61 -0.78
CA LEU A 85 0.73 3.98 -1.21
C LEU A 85 1.73 4.99 -0.62
N VAL A 86 2.12 4.82 0.64
CA VAL A 86 3.18 5.62 1.27
C VAL A 86 4.50 5.41 0.52
N ASP A 87 4.91 4.15 0.30
CA ASP A 87 6.15 3.82 -0.43
C ASP A 87 6.17 4.43 -1.85
N SER A 88 5.05 4.34 -2.58
CA SER A 88 4.92 4.95 -3.91
C SER A 88 5.00 6.49 -3.84
N THR A 89 4.33 7.11 -2.87
CA THR A 89 4.34 8.56 -2.71
C THR A 89 5.73 9.07 -2.38
N ASP A 90 6.45 8.41 -1.47
CA ASP A 90 7.82 8.77 -1.10
C ASP A 90 8.76 8.68 -2.32
N SER A 91 8.62 7.63 -3.13
CA SER A 91 9.40 7.50 -4.37
C SER A 91 9.12 8.62 -5.39
N HIS A 92 7.85 9.03 -5.53
CA HIS A 92 7.47 10.12 -6.43
C HIS A 92 7.95 11.48 -5.93
N VAL A 93 7.87 11.72 -4.61
CA VAL A 93 8.37 12.94 -3.98
C VAL A 93 9.89 13.03 -4.14
N ALA A 94 10.62 11.93 -3.95
CA ALA A 94 12.07 11.89 -4.19
C ALA A 94 12.42 12.22 -5.64
N SER A 95 11.75 11.60 -6.63
CA SER A 95 11.96 11.90 -8.05
C SER A 95 11.59 13.35 -8.41
N LEU A 96 10.56 13.90 -7.78
CA LEU A 96 10.18 15.30 -7.96
C LEU A 96 11.27 16.24 -7.39
N SER A 97 11.82 15.94 -6.21
CA SER A 97 12.91 16.70 -5.61
C SER A 97 14.13 16.76 -6.54
N GLU A 98 14.55 15.61 -7.08
CA GLU A 98 15.67 15.52 -8.02
C GLU A 98 15.45 16.42 -9.25
N LYS A 99 14.24 16.40 -9.82
CA LYS A 99 13.88 17.26 -10.97
C LYS A 99 13.87 18.74 -10.62
N VAL A 100 13.44 19.11 -9.41
CA VAL A 100 13.45 20.50 -8.94
C VAL A 100 14.89 20.98 -8.77
N GLU A 101 15.78 20.17 -8.21
CA GLU A 101 17.22 20.48 -8.08
C GLU A 101 17.90 20.65 -9.44
N GLU A 102 17.59 19.79 -10.41
CA GLU A 102 18.08 19.93 -11.78
C GLU A 102 17.60 21.26 -12.40
N LEU A 103 16.33 21.59 -12.23
CA LEU A 103 15.76 22.82 -12.76
C LEU A 103 16.40 24.06 -12.13
N GLU A 104 16.67 24.04 -10.82
CA GLU A 104 17.36 25.13 -10.13
C GLU A 104 18.77 25.37 -10.68
N ARG A 105 19.52 24.30 -10.96
CA ARG A 105 20.82 24.41 -11.64
C ARG A 105 20.69 25.03 -13.03
N ILE A 106 19.69 24.64 -13.81
CA ILE A 106 19.46 25.19 -15.15
C ILE A 106 19.14 26.69 -15.07
N VAL A 107 18.29 27.09 -14.12
CA VAL A 107 17.94 28.50 -13.89
C VAL A 107 19.16 29.31 -13.48
N THR A 108 19.98 28.80 -12.56
CA THR A 108 21.22 29.47 -12.13
C THR A 108 22.17 29.68 -13.30
N ARG A 109 22.37 28.65 -14.14
CA ARG A 109 23.19 28.76 -15.35
C ARG A 109 22.64 29.80 -16.33
N ARG A 110 21.31 29.82 -16.54
CA ARG A 110 20.64 30.82 -17.37
C ARG A 110 20.91 32.23 -16.84
N ASP A 111 20.79 32.44 -15.54
CA ASP A 111 20.95 33.75 -14.93
C ASP A 111 22.41 34.25 -14.99
N SER A 112 23.39 33.35 -14.84
CA SER A 112 24.80 33.67 -15.09
C SER A 112 25.03 34.09 -16.55
N ALA A 113 24.51 33.35 -17.52
CA ALA A 113 24.67 33.67 -18.94
C ALA A 113 24.00 35.01 -19.32
N ILE A 114 22.83 35.32 -18.74
CA ILE A 114 22.17 36.62 -18.92
C ILE A 114 23.03 37.74 -18.34
N THR A 115 23.62 37.53 -17.16
CA THR A 115 24.48 38.53 -16.51
C THR A 115 25.74 38.80 -17.34
N GLU A 116 26.38 37.76 -17.86
CA GLU A 116 27.54 37.87 -18.76
C GLU A 116 27.18 38.59 -20.07
N ALA A 117 26.05 38.24 -20.70
CA ALA A 117 25.60 38.88 -21.92
C ALA A 117 25.33 40.38 -21.74
N LYS A 118 24.73 40.77 -20.60
CA LYS A 118 24.52 42.19 -20.26
C LYS A 118 25.85 42.93 -20.08
N ALA A 119 26.82 42.33 -19.39
CA ALA A 119 28.14 42.93 -19.22
C ALA A 119 28.86 43.18 -20.55
N ILE A 120 28.76 42.25 -21.52
CA ILE A 120 29.31 42.42 -22.86
C ILE A 120 28.62 43.57 -23.59
N GLN A 121 27.28 43.62 -23.55
CA GLN A 121 26.49 44.69 -24.17
C GLN A 121 26.88 46.06 -23.64
N ASP A 122 27.02 46.20 -22.32
CA ASP A 122 27.42 47.45 -21.67
C ASP A 122 28.86 47.84 -22.03
N SER A 123 29.76 46.87 -22.22
CA SER A 123 31.15 47.13 -22.63
C SER A 123 31.34 47.45 -24.12
N SER A 124 30.42 47.02 -24.99
CA SER A 124 30.51 47.22 -26.46
C SER A 124 29.75 48.46 -26.95
N GLY A 125 29.05 49.16 -26.06
CA GLY A 125 28.27 50.37 -26.37
C GLY A 125 29.02 51.70 -26.21
N LEU A 126 30.36 51.68 -26.11
CA LEU A 126 31.22 52.87 -26.04
C LEU A 126 31.78 53.27 -27.42
#